data_AF-A0AAE4C2H9-F1
#
_entry.id   AF-A0AAE4C2H9-F1
#
_cell.length_a   1.000
_cell.length_b   1.000
_cell.length_c   1.000
_cell.angle_alpha   90.00
_cell.angle_beta   90.00
_cell.angle_gamma   90.00
#
_symmetry.space_group_name_H-M   'P 1'
#
loop_
_entity.id
_entity.type
_entity.pdbx_description
1 polymer ?
#
loop_
_entity_poly.entity_id
_entity_poly.type
_entity_poly.pdbx_seq_one_letter_code
_entity_poly.pdbx_strand_id
1 'polypeptide(L)'
;MKKFLCVVFVPFIYNLQYAQVAKNTMRDFKGIKFINIEPTALYKPHIDASKSFGVQLLKDSKTVQKYINNGKFHKIKKSGKGYHVQKLDHSRPWMVSKAKATLEKMGTKFSKDTKGGTFTVSSITRTLEDQNRLRRVNSNASLGISSHNYGNSFDISYIRFNNVLKYNPKMEVALEKVLKYYTNAGRIYYIKEKQQRCYHITVRNY
;
A
#
# COMPACT_ATOMS: atom_id res chain seq x y z
N MET A 1 21.03 -43.87 -38.67
CA MET A 1 20.62 -42.44 -38.75
C MET A 1 20.21 -41.98 -37.36
N LYS A 2 20.86 -40.91 -36.88
CA LYS A 2 20.68 -40.28 -35.57
C LYS A 2 19.23 -39.81 -35.34
N LYS A 3 18.69 -40.01 -34.13
CA LYS A 3 17.75 -39.07 -33.51
C LYS A 3 18.06 -38.97 -32.02
N PHE A 4 18.91 -38.01 -31.67
CA PHE A 4 19.05 -37.54 -30.29
C PHE A 4 17.82 -36.70 -29.95
N LEU A 5 17.04 -37.11 -28.97
CA LEU A 5 15.96 -36.30 -28.41
C LEU A 5 16.59 -35.33 -27.39
N CYS A 6 16.83 -34.08 -27.80
CA CYS A 6 17.17 -33.01 -26.87
C CYS A 6 15.94 -32.67 -26.04
N VAL A 7 15.89 -33.15 -24.79
CA VAL A 7 14.94 -32.64 -23.80
C VAL A 7 15.52 -31.32 -23.28
N VAL A 8 15.04 -30.21 -23.84
CA VAL A 8 15.35 -28.87 -23.33
C VAL A 8 14.55 -28.67 -22.04
N PHE A 9 15.21 -28.85 -20.90
CA PHE A 9 14.69 -28.40 -19.61
C PHE A 9 14.68 -26.87 -19.64
N VAL A 10 13.55 -26.27 -19.97
CA VAL A 10 13.35 -24.82 -19.79
C VAL A 10 13.03 -24.64 -18.31
N PRO A 11 13.93 -24.07 -17.49
CA PRO A 11 13.57 -23.74 -16.12
C PRO A 11 12.47 -22.69 -16.19
N PHE A 12 11.28 -23.07 -15.75
CA PHE A 12 10.17 -22.14 -15.56
C PHE A 12 10.57 -21.24 -14.38
N ILE A 13 11.28 -20.15 -14.69
CA ILE A 13 11.67 -19.13 -13.71
C ILE A 13 10.38 -18.46 -13.27
N TYR A 14 9.83 -18.93 -12.15
CA TYR A 14 8.84 -18.17 -11.40
C TYR A 14 9.51 -16.87 -10.98
N ASN A 15 9.23 -15.78 -11.69
CA ASN A 15 9.54 -14.43 -11.23
C ASN A 15 8.68 -14.15 -9.98
N LEU A 16 9.17 -14.55 -8.81
CA LEU A 16 8.63 -14.11 -7.54
C LEU A 16 8.94 -12.61 -7.40
N GLN A 17 7.91 -11.79 -7.59
CA GLN A 17 7.96 -10.36 -7.37
C GLN A 17 8.01 -10.07 -5.86
N TYR A 18 9.21 -10.01 -5.30
CA TYR A 18 9.42 -9.52 -3.94
C TYR A 18 9.67 -8.02 -3.94
N ALA A 19 9.02 -7.30 -3.03
CA ALA A 19 9.14 -5.85 -2.91
C ALA A 19 10.52 -5.38 -2.38
N GLN A 20 11.31 -6.27 -1.76
CA GLN A 20 12.53 -5.94 -1.00
C GLN A 20 13.57 -7.09 -1.04
N VAL A 21 14.86 -6.75 -1.11
CA VAL A 21 16.00 -7.69 -1.07
C VAL A 21 16.93 -7.31 0.08
N ALA A 22 17.18 -8.21 1.04
CA ALA A 22 17.98 -7.90 2.22
C ALA A 22 19.50 -7.96 1.97
N LYS A 23 20.25 -6.90 2.32
CA LYS A 23 21.70 -6.94 2.57
C LYS A 23 22.07 -6.02 3.73
N ASN A 24 22.89 -6.56 4.65
CA ASN A 24 23.55 -5.96 5.81
C ASN A 24 22.70 -5.47 7.00
N THR A 25 23.24 -5.76 8.19
CA THR A 25 22.63 -5.60 9.50
C THR A 25 23.17 -4.36 10.19
N MET A 26 22.31 -3.41 10.54
CA MET A 26 22.63 -2.35 11.52
C MET A 26 21.55 -2.32 12.60
N ARG A 27 21.96 -2.12 13.86
CA ARG A 27 21.08 -2.00 15.02
C ARG A 27 20.88 -0.53 15.40
N ASP A 28 19.61 -0.18 15.61
CA ASP A 28 19.08 0.54 16.77
C ASP A 28 18.46 1.95 16.56
N PHE A 29 17.19 2.04 16.97
CA PHE A 29 16.61 3.14 17.75
C PHE A 29 15.51 2.48 18.61
N LYS A 30 15.80 2.24 19.90
CA LYS A 30 14.88 1.66 20.90
C LYS A 30 14.39 0.24 20.61
N GLY A 31 15.27 -0.69 20.23
CA GLY A 31 14.90 -2.12 20.16
C GLY A 31 13.90 -2.50 19.05
N ILE A 32 13.56 -1.54 18.18
CA ILE A 32 12.76 -1.75 16.97
C ILE A 32 13.70 -2.29 15.89
N LYS A 33 13.66 -3.62 15.66
CA LYS A 33 14.39 -4.27 14.56
C LYS A 33 13.77 -3.90 13.21
N PHE A 34 14.26 -2.86 12.56
CA PHE A 34 14.06 -2.67 11.12
C PHE A 34 15.39 -2.90 10.40
N ILE A 35 15.36 -3.69 9.33
CA ILE A 35 16.53 -3.90 8.49
C ILE A 35 16.54 -2.72 7.52
N ASN A 36 17.67 -2.01 7.42
CA ASN A 36 17.82 -1.00 6.38
C ASN A 36 17.95 -1.73 5.04
N ILE A 37 16.81 -1.95 4.39
CA ILE A 37 16.74 -2.65 3.12
C ILE A 37 16.58 -1.59 2.04
N GLU A 38 17.50 -1.61 1.09
CA GLU A 38 17.37 -0.81 -0.12
C GLU A 38 16.05 -1.18 -0.83
N PRO A 39 15.19 -0.19 -1.11
CA PRO A 39 13.95 -0.46 -1.82
C PRO A 39 14.27 -0.97 -3.23
N THR A 40 13.50 -1.94 -3.71
CA THR A 40 13.58 -2.38 -5.10
C THR A 40 13.33 -1.23 -6.06
N ALA A 41 13.80 -1.35 -7.31
CA ALA A 41 13.54 -0.35 -8.35
C ALA A 41 12.04 -0.04 -8.52
N LEU A 42 11.17 -1.05 -8.34
CA LEU A 42 9.71 -0.90 -8.37
C LEU A 42 9.18 -0.06 -7.19
N TYR A 43 9.74 -0.23 -6.00
CA TYR A 43 9.24 0.40 -4.77
C TYR A 43 9.90 1.77 -4.48
N LYS A 44 11.09 2.03 -5.01
CA LYS A 44 11.82 3.29 -4.81
C LYS A 44 10.97 4.54 -5.13
N PRO A 45 10.20 4.61 -6.24
CA PRO A 45 9.32 5.75 -6.51
C PRO A 45 8.26 6.00 -5.43
N HIS A 46 7.77 4.95 -4.76
CA HIS A 46 6.82 5.08 -3.66
C HIS A 46 7.47 5.77 -2.44
N ILE A 47 8.68 5.34 -2.07
CA ILE A 47 9.43 5.95 -0.97
C ILE A 47 9.79 7.40 -1.28
N ASP A 48 10.25 7.69 -2.50
CA ASP A 48 10.64 9.04 -2.92
C ASP A 48 9.42 9.99 -2.89
N ALA A 49 8.26 9.54 -3.42
CA ALA A 49 7.01 10.28 -3.33
C ALA A 49 6.57 10.51 -1.87
N SER A 50 6.70 9.51 -1.01
CA SER A 50 6.37 9.62 0.41
C SER A 50 7.21 10.66 1.15
N LYS A 51 8.52 10.68 0.92
CA LYS A 51 9.44 11.65 1.54
C LYS A 51 9.10 13.10 1.12
N SER A 52 8.63 13.30 -0.10
CA SER A 52 8.29 14.64 -0.63
C SER A 52 7.16 15.37 0.11
N PHE A 53 6.38 14.68 0.96
CA PHE A 53 5.36 15.31 1.80
C PHE A 53 5.93 16.04 3.02
N GLY A 54 7.24 15.94 3.29
CA GLY A 54 7.87 16.54 4.48
C GLY A 54 7.32 15.95 5.79
N VAL A 55 6.91 14.68 5.76
CA VAL A 55 6.56 13.90 6.95
C VAL A 55 7.79 13.10 7.32
N GLN A 56 8.27 13.24 8.55
CA GLN A 56 9.35 12.40 9.05
C GLN A 56 8.80 11.00 9.31
N LEU A 57 9.69 10.00 9.26
CA LEU A 57 9.35 8.60 9.48
C LEU A 57 8.57 8.44 10.80
N LEU A 58 7.33 7.94 10.69
CA LEU A 58 6.44 7.77 11.84
C LEU A 58 6.92 6.58 12.69
N LYS A 59 7.52 6.86 13.84
CA LYS A 59 8.10 5.83 14.72
C LYS A 59 7.03 5.15 15.56
N ASP A 60 6.16 5.94 16.17
CA ASP A 60 5.22 5.54 17.22
C ASP A 60 3.94 6.40 17.21
N SER A 61 3.03 6.13 18.15
CA SER A 61 1.81 6.92 18.32
C SER A 61 2.06 8.41 18.58
N LYS A 62 3.17 8.78 19.25
CA LYS A 62 3.51 10.17 19.58
C LYS A 62 3.84 10.95 18.32
N THR A 63 4.61 10.36 17.40
CA THR A 63 4.92 10.98 16.11
C THR A 63 3.67 11.22 15.25
N VAL A 64 2.70 10.30 15.28
CA VAL A 64 1.40 10.49 14.62
C VAL A 64 0.64 11.65 15.26
N GLN A 65 0.56 11.68 16.60
CA GLN A 65 -0.15 12.74 17.32
C GLN A 65 0.44 14.13 17.05
N LYS A 66 1.77 14.25 16.92
CA LYS A 66 2.43 15.50 16.51
C LYS A 66 1.88 16.03 15.18
N TYR A 67 1.72 15.16 14.19
CA TYR A 67 1.18 15.55 12.87
C TYR A 67 -0.33 15.77 12.86
N ILE A 68 -1.06 15.19 13.80
CA ILE A 68 -2.47 15.52 14.02
C ILE A 68 -2.58 16.92 14.62
N ASN A 69 -1.82 17.20 15.68
CA ASN A 69 -1.88 18.47 16.42
C ASN A 69 -1.44 19.67 15.57
N ASN A 70 -0.48 19.49 14.66
CA ASN A 70 -0.05 20.56 13.75
C ASN A 70 -0.91 20.67 12.47
N GLY A 71 -2.02 19.93 12.38
CA GLY A 71 -2.97 20.00 11.27
C GLY A 71 -2.52 19.32 9.98
N LYS A 72 -1.37 18.64 9.95
CA LYS A 72 -0.87 17.96 8.74
C LYS A 72 -1.60 16.65 8.45
N PHE A 73 -2.07 15.95 9.48
CA PHE A 73 -2.81 14.69 9.37
C PHE A 73 -4.31 14.88 9.63
N HIS A 74 -5.11 14.28 8.77
CA HIS A 74 -6.57 14.35 8.84
C HIS A 74 -7.16 12.96 8.96
N LYS A 75 -8.20 12.86 9.79
CA LYS A 75 -8.92 11.61 10.01
C LYS A 75 -9.63 11.18 8.73
N ILE A 76 -9.55 9.90 8.43
CA ILE A 76 -10.27 9.22 7.36
C ILE A 76 -11.54 8.63 7.96
N LYS A 77 -12.69 8.96 7.34
CA LYS A 77 -14.00 8.44 7.78
C LYS A 77 -14.08 6.94 7.52
N LYS A 78 -14.76 6.20 8.41
CA LYS A 78 -15.00 4.75 8.28
C LYS A 78 -15.73 4.41 6.98
N SER A 79 -16.66 5.25 6.55
CA SER A 79 -17.35 5.12 5.27
C SER A 79 -17.36 6.46 4.56
N GLY A 80 -17.19 6.43 3.24
CA GLY A 80 -17.35 7.58 2.36
C GLY A 80 -17.92 7.13 1.02
N LYS A 81 -18.12 8.07 0.10
CA LYS A 81 -18.68 7.75 -1.22
C LYS A 81 -17.73 6.80 -1.97
N GLY A 82 -18.20 5.59 -2.23
CA GLY A 82 -17.46 4.56 -2.97
C GLY A 82 -16.34 3.85 -2.23
N TYR A 83 -16.19 4.07 -0.91
CA TYR A 83 -15.20 3.33 -0.13
C TYR A 83 -15.67 3.05 1.31
N HIS A 84 -15.14 1.97 1.87
CA HIS A 84 -15.26 1.62 3.28
C HIS A 84 -13.88 1.30 3.85
N VAL A 85 -13.57 1.82 5.04
CA VAL A 85 -12.35 1.50 5.78
C VAL A 85 -12.67 0.38 6.76
N GLN A 86 -12.02 -0.77 6.59
CA GLN A 86 -12.18 -1.89 7.52
C GLN A 86 -11.57 -1.56 8.89
N LYS A 87 -11.74 -2.47 9.86
CA LYS A 87 -11.02 -2.38 11.14
C LYS A 87 -9.51 -2.43 10.90
N LEU A 88 -8.79 -1.44 11.41
CA LEU A 88 -7.35 -1.30 11.20
C LEU A 88 -6.58 -1.77 12.45
N ASP A 89 -6.18 -3.06 12.49
CA ASP A 89 -5.47 -3.63 13.66
C ASP A 89 -3.97 -3.26 13.68
N HIS A 90 -3.39 -2.99 12.51
CA HIS A 90 -1.97 -2.67 12.32
C HIS A 90 -1.74 -1.38 11.53
N SER A 91 -2.72 -0.49 11.50
CA SER A 91 -2.60 0.84 10.87
C SER A 91 -3.61 1.81 11.46
N ARG A 92 -3.56 3.08 11.04
CA ARG A 92 -4.32 4.17 11.65
C ARG A 92 -5.02 5.00 10.59
N PRO A 93 -6.25 5.49 10.85
CA PRO A 93 -7.07 6.18 9.86
C PRO A 93 -6.71 7.67 9.75
N TRP A 94 -5.44 7.98 9.51
CA TRP A 94 -4.92 9.33 9.37
C TRP A 94 -4.10 9.44 8.11
N MET A 95 -4.25 10.51 7.33
CA MET A 95 -3.39 10.77 6.18
C MET A 95 -3.12 12.26 6.01
N VAL A 96 -2.09 12.58 5.24
CA VAL A 96 -1.89 13.94 4.72
C VAL A 96 -3.08 14.38 3.85
N SER A 97 -3.36 15.68 3.84
CA SER A 97 -4.49 16.29 3.12
C SER A 97 -4.66 15.79 1.68
N LYS A 98 -3.57 15.78 0.90
CA LYS A 98 -3.59 15.36 -0.51
C LYS A 98 -3.93 13.88 -0.69
N ALA A 99 -3.47 13.02 0.22
CA ALA A 99 -3.76 11.59 0.17
C ALA A 99 -5.22 11.30 0.55
N LYS A 100 -5.75 11.98 1.57
CA LYS A 100 -7.17 11.96 1.92
C LYS A 100 -8.06 12.37 0.74
N ALA A 101 -7.78 13.53 0.15
CA ALA A 101 -8.57 14.03 -0.99
C ALA A 101 -8.49 13.07 -2.19
N THR A 102 -7.33 12.45 -2.43
CA THR A 102 -7.16 11.48 -3.52
C THR A 102 -7.98 10.21 -3.27
N LEU A 103 -7.98 9.66 -2.06
CA LEU A 103 -8.83 8.52 -1.68
C LEU A 103 -10.32 8.83 -1.89
N GLU A 104 -10.80 9.99 -1.42
CA GLU A 104 -12.21 10.40 -1.52
C GLU A 104 -12.64 10.60 -2.99
N LYS A 105 -11.76 11.18 -3.82
CA LYS A 105 -12.00 11.35 -5.26
C LYS A 105 -11.96 10.01 -6.01
N MET A 106 -11.05 9.10 -5.63
CA MET A 106 -11.01 7.74 -6.17
C MET A 106 -12.29 6.97 -5.83
N GLY A 107 -12.75 7.04 -4.57
CA GLY A 107 -14.02 6.47 -4.12
C GLY A 107 -15.20 7.02 -4.92
N THR A 108 -15.30 8.34 -5.05
CA THR A 108 -16.38 8.98 -5.82
C THR A 108 -16.42 8.50 -7.27
N LYS A 109 -15.25 8.40 -7.92
CA LYS A 109 -15.15 7.89 -9.29
C LYS A 109 -15.52 6.41 -9.37
N PHE A 110 -15.01 5.58 -8.48
CA PHE A 110 -15.34 4.15 -8.44
C PHE A 110 -16.84 3.93 -8.26
N SER A 111 -17.47 4.64 -7.33
CA SER A 111 -18.92 4.58 -7.10
C SER A 111 -19.71 4.97 -8.35
N LYS A 112 -19.29 6.02 -9.06
CA LYS A 112 -19.92 6.43 -10.32
C LYS A 112 -19.80 5.32 -11.39
N ASP A 113 -18.61 4.77 -11.56
CA ASP A 113 -18.33 3.76 -12.60
C ASP A 113 -18.99 2.40 -12.30
N THR A 114 -19.37 2.15 -11.05
CA THR A 114 -19.97 0.89 -10.58
C THR A 114 -21.43 1.00 -10.14
N LYS A 115 -22.09 2.13 -10.39
CA LYS A 115 -23.49 2.41 -10.00
C LYS A 115 -23.73 2.24 -8.48
N GLY A 116 -22.85 2.83 -7.66
CA GLY A 116 -22.98 2.85 -6.21
C GLY A 116 -22.08 1.88 -5.45
N GLY A 117 -21.23 1.11 -6.14
CA GLY A 117 -20.32 0.16 -5.50
C GLY A 117 -19.29 0.82 -4.58
N THR A 118 -18.78 0.04 -3.62
CA THR A 118 -17.72 0.45 -2.70
C THR A 118 -16.54 -0.54 -2.71
N PHE A 119 -15.31 -0.03 -2.63
CA PHE A 119 -14.12 -0.84 -2.36
C PHE A 119 -13.73 -0.76 -0.89
N THR A 120 -13.01 -1.76 -0.39
CA THR A 120 -12.52 -1.77 0.99
C THR A 120 -11.06 -1.31 1.09
N VAL A 121 -10.82 -0.26 1.87
CA VAL A 121 -9.48 0.16 2.29
C VAL A 121 -9.04 -0.73 3.46
N SER A 122 -7.99 -1.51 3.25
CA SER A 122 -7.50 -2.50 4.20
C SER A 122 -6.39 -1.99 5.12
N SER A 123 -5.66 -0.97 4.70
CA SER A 123 -4.64 -0.31 5.51
C SER A 123 -4.41 1.13 5.09
N ILE A 124 -3.91 1.95 6.02
CA ILE A 124 -3.64 3.38 5.80
C ILE A 124 -2.27 3.71 6.42
N THR A 125 -2.18 4.49 7.49
CA THR A 125 -0.89 4.92 8.01
C THR A 125 -0.36 3.92 9.01
N ARG A 126 0.91 3.54 8.89
CA ARG A 126 1.59 2.65 9.85
C ARG A 126 2.74 3.38 10.50
N THR A 127 2.89 3.23 11.82
CA THR A 127 4.16 3.56 12.46
C THR A 127 5.17 2.42 12.28
N LEU A 128 6.44 2.64 12.62
CA LEU A 128 7.42 1.55 12.70
C LEU A 128 7.01 0.50 13.75
N GLU A 129 6.43 0.92 14.87
CA GLU A 129 5.85 0.01 15.87
C GLU A 129 4.70 -0.83 15.29
N ASP A 130 3.79 -0.21 14.55
CA ASP A 130 2.67 -0.92 13.89
C ASP A 130 3.20 -1.91 12.85
N GLN A 131 4.19 -1.51 12.05
CA GLN A 131 4.85 -2.37 11.07
C GLN A 131 5.55 -3.56 11.74
N ASN A 132 6.23 -3.35 12.86
CA ASN A 132 6.87 -4.44 13.61
C ASN A 132 5.85 -5.42 14.20
N ARG A 133 4.73 -4.92 14.72
CA ARG A 133 3.64 -5.77 15.19
C ARG A 133 3.06 -6.60 14.05
N LEU A 134 2.90 -6.00 12.86
CA LEU A 134 2.41 -6.69 11.67
C LEU A 134 3.36 -7.82 11.22
N ARG A 135 4.68 -7.61 11.23
CA ARG A 135 5.68 -8.62 10.83
C ARG A 135 5.63 -9.91 11.66
N ARG A 136 5.13 -9.83 12.91
CA ARG A 136 4.99 -11.01 13.78
C ARG A 136 3.92 -11.98 13.29
N VAL A 137 2.94 -11.49 12.53
CA VAL A 137 1.77 -12.26 12.09
C VAL A 137 1.65 -12.34 10.57
N ASN A 138 2.44 -11.56 9.83
CA ASN A 138 2.41 -11.50 8.37
C ASN A 138 3.83 -11.49 7.82
N SER A 139 4.28 -12.64 7.31
CA SER A 139 5.61 -12.83 6.72
C SER A 139 5.85 -11.99 5.46
N ASN A 140 4.79 -11.52 4.79
CA ASN A 140 4.89 -10.69 3.60
C ASN A 140 4.99 -9.19 3.94
N ALA A 141 4.90 -8.82 5.22
CA ALA A 141 5.04 -7.44 5.63
C ALA A 141 6.46 -6.94 5.36
N SER A 142 6.58 -5.75 4.77
CA SER A 142 7.85 -5.06 4.53
C SER A 142 8.80 -5.17 5.72
N LEU A 143 10.00 -5.70 5.47
CA LEU A 143 11.13 -5.81 6.40
C LEU A 143 11.87 -4.46 6.54
N GLY A 144 11.80 -3.62 5.50
CA GLY A 144 12.33 -2.27 5.48
C GLY A 144 11.30 -1.19 5.84
N ILE A 145 11.67 0.06 5.53
CA ILE A 145 10.76 1.21 5.57
C ILE A 145 9.67 1.04 4.52
N SER A 146 8.43 1.34 4.91
CA SER A 146 7.26 1.33 4.02
C SER A 146 6.78 2.75 3.75
N SER A 147 6.22 2.98 2.57
CA SER A 147 5.56 4.24 2.21
C SER A 147 4.36 4.57 3.13
N HIS A 148 3.77 3.58 3.81
CA HIS A 148 2.77 3.80 4.86
C HIS A 148 3.32 4.55 6.07
N ASN A 149 4.65 4.57 6.28
CA ASN A 149 5.31 5.26 7.38
C ASN A 149 5.40 6.78 7.21
N TYR A 150 4.79 7.32 6.15
CA TYR A 150 4.80 8.75 5.82
C TYR A 150 3.40 9.36 5.69
N GLY A 151 2.34 8.56 5.88
CA GLY A 151 0.97 9.08 5.92
C GLY A 151 0.32 9.41 4.57
N ASN A 152 0.90 8.95 3.46
CA ASN A 152 0.39 9.20 2.09
C ASN A 152 0.06 7.91 1.31
N SER A 153 0.10 6.75 1.95
CA SER A 153 -0.19 5.45 1.32
C SER A 153 -1.36 4.75 2.00
N PHE A 154 -2.07 3.94 1.22
CA PHE A 154 -3.18 3.11 1.67
C PHE A 154 -3.33 1.87 0.78
N ASP A 155 -3.88 0.80 1.35
CA ASP A 155 -4.12 -0.46 0.65
C ASP A 155 -5.60 -0.60 0.35
N ILE A 156 -5.95 -0.99 -0.89
CA ILE A 156 -7.32 -1.35 -1.27
C ILE A 156 -7.38 -2.84 -1.57
N SER A 157 -8.26 -3.58 -0.89
CA SER A 157 -8.49 -4.99 -1.22
C SER A 157 -9.17 -5.12 -2.59
N TYR A 158 -8.65 -6.00 -3.43
CA TYR A 158 -9.27 -6.33 -4.73
C TYR A 158 -10.19 -7.55 -4.67
N ILE A 159 -10.41 -8.12 -3.48
CA ILE A 159 -11.33 -9.24 -3.25
C ILE A 159 -12.44 -8.89 -2.25
N ARG A 160 -12.55 -7.63 -1.84
CA ARG A 160 -13.57 -7.16 -0.91
C ARG A 160 -14.23 -5.89 -1.42
N PHE A 161 -15.46 -6.04 -1.90
CA PHE A 161 -16.30 -4.97 -2.43
C PHE A 161 -17.66 -5.01 -1.76
N ASN A 162 -18.29 -3.85 -1.57
CA ASN A 162 -19.60 -3.76 -0.91
C ASN A 162 -19.63 -4.47 0.45
N ASN A 163 -18.50 -4.45 1.18
CA ASN A 163 -18.27 -5.18 2.43
C ASN A 163 -18.37 -6.70 2.36
N VAL A 164 -18.39 -7.29 1.16
CA VAL A 164 -18.42 -8.73 0.94
C VAL A 164 -17.02 -9.21 0.53
N LEU A 165 -16.46 -10.16 1.30
CA LEU A 165 -15.19 -10.82 0.96
C LEU A 165 -15.45 -11.94 -0.06
N LYS A 166 -15.43 -11.59 -1.35
CA LYS A 166 -15.62 -12.52 -2.45
C LYS A 166 -14.95 -11.97 -3.70
N TYR A 167 -14.32 -12.85 -4.47
CA TYR A 167 -13.76 -12.49 -5.75
C TYR A 167 -14.85 -11.91 -6.68
N ASN A 168 -14.61 -10.71 -7.21
CA ASN A 168 -15.55 -10.02 -8.07
C ASN A 168 -14.79 -9.35 -9.23
N PRO A 169 -14.65 -10.02 -10.38
CA PRO A 169 -13.82 -9.55 -11.49
C PRO A 169 -14.34 -8.23 -12.08
N LYS A 170 -15.66 -8.03 -12.12
CA LYS A 170 -16.27 -6.80 -12.63
C LYS A 170 -15.87 -5.58 -11.79
N MET A 171 -15.92 -5.72 -10.46
CA MET A 171 -15.53 -4.65 -9.53
C MET A 171 -14.02 -4.42 -9.52
N GLU A 172 -13.23 -5.49 -9.61
CA GLU A 172 -11.77 -5.37 -9.73
C GLU A 172 -11.35 -4.62 -11.00
N VAL A 173 -11.93 -4.95 -12.15
CA VAL A 173 -11.67 -4.24 -13.42
C VAL A 173 -12.07 -2.76 -13.32
N ALA A 174 -13.19 -2.45 -12.67
CA ALA A 174 -13.60 -1.07 -12.43
C ALA A 174 -12.60 -0.32 -11.52
N LEU A 175 -12.11 -0.97 -10.47
CA LEU A 175 -11.08 -0.41 -9.59
C LEU A 175 -9.76 -0.19 -10.33
N GLU A 176 -9.31 -1.15 -11.14
CA GLU A 176 -8.11 -1.01 -11.97
C GLU A 176 -8.23 0.16 -12.96
N LYS A 177 -9.41 0.39 -13.55
CA LYS A 177 -9.65 1.57 -14.40
C LYS A 177 -9.46 2.88 -13.63
N VAL A 178 -9.94 2.95 -12.39
CA VAL A 178 -9.71 4.11 -11.51
C VAL A 178 -8.22 4.27 -11.20
N LEU A 179 -7.53 3.19 -10.82
CA LEU A 179 -6.09 3.22 -10.51
C LEU A 179 -5.26 3.71 -11.71
N LYS A 180 -5.51 3.16 -12.90
CA LYS A 180 -4.86 3.58 -14.16
C LYS A 180 -5.11 5.05 -14.46
N TYR A 181 -6.34 5.54 -14.30
CA TYR A 181 -6.67 6.95 -14.48
C TYR A 181 -5.82 7.88 -13.59
N TYR A 182 -5.73 7.60 -12.29
CA TYR A 182 -4.94 8.43 -11.36
C TYR A 182 -3.43 8.27 -11.55
N THR A 183 -2.98 7.11 -12.03
CA THR A 183 -1.57 6.86 -12.36
C THR A 183 -1.15 7.65 -13.59
N ASN A 184 -1.94 7.60 -14.66
CA ASN A 184 -1.69 8.34 -15.90
C ASN A 184 -1.76 9.85 -15.69
N ALA A 185 -2.60 10.31 -14.76
CA ALA A 185 -2.65 11.71 -14.33
C ALA A 185 -1.47 12.14 -13.43
N GLY A 186 -0.50 11.25 -13.16
CA GLY A 186 0.66 11.53 -12.32
C GLY A 186 0.34 11.75 -10.84
N ARG A 187 -0.80 11.25 -10.34
CA ARG A 187 -1.28 11.52 -8.97
C ARG A 187 -0.95 10.41 -7.98
N ILE A 188 -0.82 9.17 -8.45
CA ILE A 188 -0.50 8.02 -7.61
C ILE A 188 0.54 7.11 -8.28
N TYR A 189 1.16 6.28 -7.46
CA TYR A 189 1.75 5.00 -7.85
C TYR A 189 0.94 3.88 -7.22
N TYR A 190 0.88 2.71 -7.87
CA TYR A 190 0.28 1.52 -7.25
C TYR A 190 1.00 0.23 -7.63
N ILE A 191 0.96 -0.75 -6.72
CA ILE A 191 1.49 -2.11 -6.92
C ILE A 191 0.35 -3.10 -6.62
N LYS A 192 0.19 -4.13 -7.44
CA LYS A 192 -0.74 -5.23 -7.18
C LYS A 192 -0.06 -6.31 -6.35
N GLU A 193 -0.34 -6.34 -5.04
CA GLU A 193 0.26 -7.28 -4.10
C GLU A 193 -0.59 -8.55 -4.01
N LYS A 194 -0.25 -9.56 -4.84
CA LYS A 194 -1.03 -10.80 -4.95
C LYS A 194 -1.13 -11.58 -3.63
N GLN A 195 -0.04 -11.61 -2.86
CA GLN A 195 0.04 -12.33 -1.59
C GLN A 195 -0.87 -11.71 -0.51
N GLN A 196 -0.99 -10.38 -0.51
CA GLN A 196 -1.84 -9.64 0.43
C GLN A 196 -3.27 -9.41 -0.09
N ARG A 197 -3.50 -9.74 -1.37
CA ARG A 197 -4.75 -9.53 -2.09
C ARG A 197 -5.24 -8.08 -2.06
N CYS A 198 -4.31 -7.14 -2.21
CA CYS A 198 -4.57 -5.72 -2.27
C CYS A 198 -3.80 -5.01 -3.40
N TYR A 199 -4.24 -3.80 -3.71
CA TYR A 199 -3.43 -2.79 -4.36
C TYR A 199 -2.81 -1.91 -3.28
N HIS A 200 -1.47 -1.86 -3.25
CA HIS A 200 -0.72 -0.90 -2.46
C HIS A 200 -0.67 0.43 -3.23
N ILE A 201 -1.27 1.49 -2.69
CA ILE A 201 -1.35 2.80 -3.35
C ILE A 201 -0.51 3.82 -2.58
N THR A 202 0.29 4.61 -3.31
CA THR A 202 1.03 5.74 -2.77
C THR A 202 0.67 7.00 -3.53
N VAL A 203 0.15 8.00 -2.83
CA VAL A 203 -0.21 9.29 -3.43
C VAL A 203 1.06 10.13 -3.61
N ARG A 204 1.19 10.79 -4.77
CA ARG A 204 2.31 11.69 -5.11
C ARG A 204 2.04 13.10 -4.59
N ASN A 205 3.11 13.84 -4.27
CA ASN A 205 3.01 15.26 -3.96
C ASN A 205 3.14 16.08 -5.26
N TYR A 206 2.06 16.10 -6.05
CA TYR A 206 1.96 16.82 -7.33
C TYR A 206 1.49 18.27 -7.18
#